data_AF-A0A964KKK7-F1
#
_entry.id   AF-A0A964KKK7-F1
#
_cell.length_a   1.000
_cell.length_b   1.000
_cell.length_c   1.000
_cell.angle_alpha   90.00
_cell.angle_beta   90.00
_cell.angle_gamma   90.00
#
_symmetry.space_group_name_H-M   'P 1'
#
loop_
_entity.id
_entity.type
_entity.pdbx_description
1 polymer ?
#
loop_
_entity_poly.entity_id
_entity_poly.type
_entity_poly.pdbx_seq_one_letter_code
_entity_poly.pdbx_strand_id
1 'polypeptide(L)' 'MSATNQEYDFKWCPGCGDFGVRRAMEWAMEERIAKLETPMEKNVVVAGIGCSGNLVHLLEGSQPYGFHGVHGRTLP' A
#
# COMPACT_ATOMS: atom_id res chain seq x y z
N MET A 1 8.27 3.27 -9.99
CA MET A 1 9.03 3.91 -8.90
C MET A 1 8.13 5.00 -8.38
N SER A 2 7.71 4.93 -7.13
CA SER A 2 6.75 5.90 -6.58
C SER A 2 7.35 7.31 -6.71
N ALA A 3 6.57 8.23 -7.28
CA ALA A 3 6.99 9.61 -7.49
C ALA A 3 6.96 10.44 -6.19
N THR A 4 6.47 9.86 -5.10
CA THR A 4 6.05 10.58 -3.88
C THR A 4 7.05 10.51 -2.73
N ASN A 5 8.09 9.66 -2.78
CA ASN A 5 9.09 9.61 -1.71
C ASN A 5 10.51 9.28 -2.23
N GLN A 6 11.25 10.30 -2.66
CA GLN A 6 12.62 10.14 -3.17
C GLN A 6 13.63 9.66 -2.11
N GLU A 7 13.37 9.89 -0.82
CA GLU A 7 14.25 9.47 0.27
C GLU A 7 14.07 7.97 0.60
N TYR A 8 12.87 7.43 0.39
CA TYR A 8 12.55 6.03 0.58
C TYR A 8 12.32 5.32 -0.75
N ASP A 9 13.41 5.07 -1.47
CA ASP A 9 13.41 4.32 -2.74
C ASP A 9 13.33 2.80 -2.47
N PHE A 10 12.17 2.35 -1.99
CA PHE A 10 11.88 0.93 -1.83
C PHE A 10 11.73 0.28 -3.20
N LYS A 11 12.79 -0.36 -3.70
CA LYS A 11 12.76 -1.07 -4.98
C LYS A 11 12.32 -2.50 -4.80
N TRP A 12 11.10 -2.79 -5.26
CA TRP A 12 10.82 -4.14 -5.74
C TRP A 12 11.62 -4.42 -7.01
N CYS A 13 12.08 -5.66 -7.15
CA CYS A 13 12.81 -6.11 -8.32
C CYS A 13 11.95 -5.93 -9.60
N PRO A 14 12.55 -5.65 -10.77
CA PRO A 14 11.82 -5.69 -12.04
C PRO A 14 11.11 -7.05 -12.22
N GLY A 15 9.82 -7.00 -12.54
CA GLY A 15 8.99 -8.21 -12.66
C GLY A 15 8.46 -8.79 -11.35
N CYS A 16 8.67 -8.12 -10.21
CA CYS A 16 8.10 -8.53 -8.93
C CYS A 16 6.56 -8.58 -8.96
N GLY A 17 5.98 -9.65 -8.43
CA GLY A 17 4.52 -9.83 -8.36
C GLY A 17 3.81 -8.83 -7.44
N ASP A 18 4.53 -8.23 -6.48
CA ASP A 18 3.95 -7.24 -5.55
C ASP A 18 3.47 -5.97 -6.28
N PHE A 19 3.99 -5.67 -7.48
CA PHE A 19 3.43 -4.62 -8.33
C PHE A 19 1.98 -4.91 -8.74
N GLY A 20 1.67 -6.19 -9.00
CA GLY A 20 0.31 -6.64 -9.30
C GLY A 20 -0.59 -6.58 -8.07
N VAL A 21 -0.09 -7.03 -6.92
CA VAL A 21 -0.82 -6.95 -5.63
C VAL A 21 -1.15 -5.50 -5.29
N ARG A 22 -0.18 -4.59 -5.44
CA ARG A 22 -0.38 -3.15 -5.24
C ARG A 22 -1.53 -2.62 -6.08
N ARG A 23 -1.50 -2.86 -7.40
CA ARG A 23 -2.52 -2.36 -8.31
C ARG A 23 -3.91 -2.93 -8.01
N ALA A 24 -3.98 -4.21 -7.65
CA ALA A 24 -5.23 -4.84 -7.22
C ALA A 24 -5.79 -4.19 -5.95
N MET A 25 -4.93 -3.84 -4.98
CA MET A 25 -5.37 -3.14 -3.77
C MET A 25 -5.83 -1.72 -4.05
N GLU A 26 -5.14 -0.97 -4.92
CA GLU A 26 -5.57 0.38 -5.34
C GLU A 26 -6.96 0.34 -5.96
N TRP A 27 -7.20 -0.56 -6.92
CA TRP A 27 -8.53 -0.74 -7.52
C TRP A 27 -9.61 -1.13 -6.51
N ALA A 28 -9.30 -2.05 -5.59
CA ALA A 28 -10.27 -2.45 -4.57
C ALA A 28 -10.65 -1.29 -3.64
N MET A 29 -9.70 -0.41 -3.30
CA MET A 29 -9.97 0.78 -2.49
C MET A 29 -10.78 1.81 -3.26
N GLU A 30 -10.44 2.08 -4.52
CA GLU A 30 -11.21 2.98 -5.39
C GLU A 30 -12.66 2.50 -5.57
N GLU A 31 -12.87 1.21 -5.83
CA GLU A 31 -14.20 0.62 -5.95
C GLU A 31 -14.98 0.76 -4.64
N ARG A 32 -14.34 0.48 -3.49
CA ARG A 32 -14.96 0.64 -2.17
C ARG A 32 -15.38 2.09 -1.91
N ILE A 33 -14.53 3.05 -2.24
CA ILE A 33 -14.80 4.49 -2.09
C ILE A 33 -16.01 4.89 -2.94
N ALA A 34 -16.03 4.48 -4.22
CA ALA A 34 -17.14 4.78 -5.11
C ALA A 34 -18.46 4.15 -4.63
N LYS A 35 -18.41 2.91 -4.13
CA LYS A 35 -19.61 2.17 -3.69
C LYS A 35 -20.19 2.68 -2.37
N LEU A 36 -19.32 3.07 -1.42
CA LEU A 36 -19.73 3.46 -0.07
C LEU A 36 -19.78 4.97 0.13
N GLU A 37 -19.34 5.76 -0.86
CA GLU A 37 -19.23 7.22 -0.79
C GLU A 37 -18.38 7.68 0.42
N THR A 38 -17.40 6.87 0.82
CA THR A 38 -16.49 7.18 1.92
C THR A 38 -15.13 7.63 1.39
N PRO A 39 -14.47 8.61 2.04
CA PRO A 39 -13.19 9.12 1.55
C PRO A 39 -12.05 8.11 1.81
N MET A 40 -10.92 8.26 1.09
CA MET A 40 -9.82 7.30 1.09
C MET A 40 -9.21 7.07 2.49
N GLU A 41 -9.20 8.10 3.33
CA GLU A 41 -8.71 8.10 4.71
C GLU A 41 -9.54 7.20 5.64
N LYS A 42 -10.68 6.66 5.19
CA LYS A 42 -11.42 5.61 5.90
C LYS A 42 -10.88 4.20 5.65
N ASN A 43 -9.78 4.06 4.92
CA ASN A 43 -9.04 2.82 4.76
C ASN A 43 -7.72 2.88 5.54
N VAL A 44 -7.23 1.71 5.96
CA VAL A 44 -5.89 1.57 6.55
C VAL A 44 -5.18 0.36 5.93
N VAL A 45 -3.91 0.54 5.57
CA VAL A 45 -3.02 -0.55 5.17
C VAL A 45 -2.04 -0.81 6.28
N VAL A 46 -2.08 -2.03 6.82
CA VAL A 46 -1.18 -2.47 7.88
C VAL A 46 -0.29 -3.56 7.28
N ALA A 47 1.03 -3.37 7.36
CA ALA A 47 1.99 -4.35 6.87
C ALA A 47 3.14 -4.57 7.87
N GLY A 48 3.75 -5.75 7.82
CA GLY A 48 4.94 -6.08 8.61
C GLY A 48 6.23 -5.90 7.81
N ILE A 49 7.35 -6.43 8.31
CA ILE A 49 8.65 -6.30 7.64
C ILE A 49 8.82 -7.34 6.53
N GLY A 50 9.14 -6.86 5.32
CA GLY A 50 9.50 -7.66 4.14
C GLY A 50 9.34 -6.86 2.85
N CYS A 51 9.64 -7.45 1.70
CA CYS A 51 9.36 -6.81 0.40
C CYS A 51 7.88 -6.44 0.30
N SER A 52 6.98 -7.37 0.62
CA SER A 52 5.53 -7.12 0.67
C SER A 52 5.16 -6.02 1.67
N GLY A 53 5.93 -5.85 2.75
CA GLY A 53 5.77 -4.80 3.75
C GLY A 53 5.84 -3.38 3.21
N ASN A 54 6.70 -3.19 2.20
CA ASN A 54 6.89 -1.89 1.55
C ASN A 54 5.65 -1.40 0.78
N LEU A 55 4.66 -2.26 0.58
CA LEU A 55 3.38 -1.91 -0.04
C LEU A 55 2.75 -0.65 0.59
N VAL A 56 2.87 -0.48 1.90
CA VAL A 56 2.35 0.69 2.65
C VAL A 56 2.88 2.02 2.09
N HIS A 57 4.11 2.03 1.56
CA HIS A 57 4.80 3.23 1.09
C HIS A 57 4.72 3.42 -0.43
N LEU A 58 4.23 2.40 -1.14
CA LEU A 58 4.32 2.32 -2.59
C LEU A 58 2.98 2.55 -3.30
N LEU A 59 1.89 2.74 -2.56
CA LEU A 59 0.59 3.11 -3.12
C LEU A 59 0.67 4.46 -3.84
N GLU A 60 0.04 4.56 -5.01
CA GLU A 60 0.00 5.77 -5.84
C GLU A 60 -1.39 6.42 -5.77
N GLY A 61 -1.49 7.74 -5.98
CA GLY A 61 -2.78 8.46 -5.97
C GLY A 61 -3.27 8.82 -4.56
N SER A 62 -4.59 8.84 -4.36
CA SER A 62 -5.21 9.11 -3.05
C SER A 62 -4.77 8.06 -2.02
N GLN A 63 -4.29 8.51 -0.87
CA GLN A 63 -3.62 7.63 0.10
C GLN A 63 -4.53 7.25 1.27
N PRO A 64 -4.59 5.96 1.65
CA PRO A 64 -5.18 5.54 2.93
C PRO A 64 -4.21 5.86 4.08
N TYR A 65 -4.65 5.64 5.33
CA TYR A 65 -3.69 5.56 6.44
C TYR A 65 -2.79 4.32 6.28
N GLY A 66 -1.53 4.42 6.71
CA GLY A 66 -0.54 3.36 6.59
C GLY A 66 0.16 3.07 7.91
N PHE A 67 0.38 1.79 8.23
CA PHE A 67 1.21 1.34 9.36
C PHE A 67 2.19 0.26 8.91
N HIS A 68 3.49 0.55 9.04
CA HIS A 68 4.56 -0.42 8.80
C HIS A 68 5.10 -0.89 10.16
N GLY A 69 4.58 -2.02 10.62
CA GLY A 69 4.89 -2.60 11.93
C GLY A 69 6.14 -3.48 11.93
N VAL A 70 6.36 -4.18 13.05
CA VAL A 70 7.49 -5.11 13.19
C VAL A 70 7.22 -6.46 12.53
N HIS A 71 8.29 -7.21 12.28
CA HIS A 71 8.22 -8.49 11.57
C HIS A 71 7.27 -9.47 12.27
N GLY A 72 6.29 -9.99 11.52
CA GLY A 72 5.30 -10.93 12.03
C GLY A 72 4.24 -10.36 12.98
N ARG A 73 4.12 -9.03 13.13
CA ARG A 73 3.16 -8.37 14.05
C ARG A 73 2.23 -7.38 13.35
N THR A 74 1.78 -7.73 12.16
CA THR A 74 0.82 -6.94 11.38
C THR A 74 -0.59 -7.00 11.97
N LEU A 75 -0.99 -8.18 12.46
CA LEU A 75 -2.20 -8.40 13.25
C LEU A 75 -1.77 -8.74 14.69
N PRO A 76 -2.68 -8.64 15.69
CA PRO A 76 -2.37 -8.93 17.10
C PRO A 76 -1.72 -10.30 17.31
#